data_AF-A0A537QUH3-F1
#
_entry.id   AF-A0A537QUH3-F1
#
_cell.length_a   1.000
_cell.length_b   1.000
_cell.length_c   1.000
_cell.angle_alpha   90.00
_cell.angle_beta   90.00
_cell.angle_gamma   90.00
#
_symmetry.space_group_name_H-M   'P 1'
#
loop_
_entity.id
_entity.type
_entity.pdbx_description
1 polymer ?
#
loop_
_entity_poly.entity_id
_entity_poly.type
_entity_poly.pdbx_seq_one_letter_code
_entity_poly.pdbx_strand_id
1 'polypeptide(L)' 'MSDALVVRRETHIPAPPTAVFALLTDPEKILRWMGTEAQVESQPGGLYLVNVTGARFARGSFREVVPVHRL' A
#
# COMPACT_ATOMS: atom_id res chain seq x y z
N MET A 1 -9.43 -17.34 -20.24
CA MET A 1 -9.36 -16.00 -20.85
C MET A 1 -8.42 -15.16 -20.00
N SER A 2 -7.21 -14.93 -20.51
CA SER A 2 -6.20 -13.93 -20.13
C SER A 2 -5.76 -13.78 -18.66
N ASP A 3 -5.26 -14.86 -18.03
CA ASP A 3 -4.43 -14.79 -16.80
C ASP A 3 -3.02 -14.22 -17.05
N ALA A 4 -2.66 -13.97 -18.32
CA ALA A 4 -1.32 -13.56 -18.73
C ALA A 4 -0.84 -12.21 -18.16
N LEU A 5 -1.73 -11.41 -17.57
CA LEU A 5 -1.42 -10.12 -16.95
C LEU A 5 -1.53 -10.14 -15.42
N VAL A 6 -1.82 -11.29 -14.81
CA VAL A 6 -1.90 -11.42 -13.34
C VAL A 6 -0.49 -11.62 -12.79
N VAL A 7 -0.06 -10.71 -11.92
CA VAL A 7 1.21 -10.80 -11.22
C VAL A 7 0.96 -11.25 -9.78
N ARG A 8 1.47 -12.42 -9.39
CA ARG A 8 1.47 -12.92 -8.01
C ARG A 8 2.90 -13.08 -7.52
N ARG A 9 3.19 -12.51 -6.34
CA ARG A 9 4.47 -12.67 -5.64
C ARG A 9 4.24 -12.82 -4.15
N GLU A 10 5.10 -13.60 -3.51
CA GLU A 10 5.09 -13.85 -2.07
C GLU A 10 6.51 -13.63 -1.54
N THR A 11 6.61 -12.99 -0.38
CA THR A 11 7.89 -12.66 0.26
C THR A 11 7.77 -12.91 1.75
N HIS A 12 8.79 -13.53 2.35
CA HIS A 12 8.88 -13.67 3.79
C HIS A 12 9.49 -12.41 4.41
N ILE A 13 8.82 -11.83 5.41
CA ILE A 13 9.29 -10.64 6.13
C ILE A 13 9.39 -11.02 7.62
N PRO A 14 10.57 -10.89 8.26
CA PRO A 14 10.75 -11.20 9.67
C PRO A 14 10.24 -10.06 10.57
N ALA A 15 8.96 -9.70 10.43
CA ALA A 15 8.30 -8.65 11.19
C ALA A 15 6.84 -9.07 11.47
N PRO A 16 6.22 -8.57 12.56
CA PRO A 16 4.82 -8.83 12.82
C PRO A 16 3.93 -8.20 11.72
N PRO A 17 2.78 -8.81 11.37
CA PRO A 17 1.87 -8.27 10.35
C PRO A 17 1.40 -6.84 10.65
N THR A 18 1.31 -6.48 11.93
CA THR A 18 0.96 -5.12 12.39
C THR A 18 1.94 -4.06 11.90
N ALA A 19 3.24 -4.37 11.91
CA ALA A 19 4.28 -3.46 11.45
C ALA A 19 4.22 -3.29 9.92
N VAL A 20 4.03 -4.39 9.19
CA VAL A 20 3.89 -4.38 7.72
C VAL A 20 2.64 -3.60 7.32
N PHE A 21 1.51 -3.85 7.97
CA PHE A 21 0.26 -3.13 7.73
C PHE A 21 0.46 -1.63 7.91
N ALA A 22 1.08 -1.20 9.01
CA ALA A 22 1.35 0.20 9.26
C ALA A 22 2.27 0.83 8.18
N LEU A 23 3.26 0.11 7.66
CA LEU A 23 4.12 0.57 6.57
C LEU A 23 3.39 0.76 5.23
N LEU A 24 2.17 0.22 5.08
CA LEU A 24 1.34 0.31 3.89
C LEU A 24 0.15 1.28 4.04
N THR A 25 -0.24 1.63 5.26
CA THR A 25 -1.42 2.47 5.52
C THR A 25 -1.09 3.83 6.13
N ASP A 26 0.07 3.96 6.81
CA ASP A 26 0.48 5.20 7.46
C ASP A 26 1.35 6.02 6.51
N PRO A 27 0.92 7.23 6.09
CA PRO A 27 1.69 8.09 5.19
C PRO A 27 3.11 8.35 5.66
N GLU A 28 3.32 8.60 6.95
CA GLU A 28 4.66 8.88 7.47
C GLU A 28 5.56 7.66 7.40
N LYS A 29 5.00 6.46 7.62
CA LYS A 29 5.77 5.22 7.52
C LYS A 29 6.05 4.87 6.06
N ILE A 30 5.09 5.07 5.16
CA ILE A 30 5.28 4.88 3.71
C ILE A 30 6.48 5.70 3.25
N LEU A 31 6.53 6.99 3.57
CA LEU A 31 7.61 7.91 3.14
C LEU A 31 8.99 7.52 3.67
N ARG A 32 9.10 6.74 4.75
CA ARG A 32 10.39 6.26 5.25
C ARG A 32 11.03 5.18 4.37
N TRP A 33 10.25 4.48 3.56
CA TRP A 33 10.75 3.36 2.75
C TRP A 33 10.40 3.47 1.26
N MET A 34 9.33 4.18 0.92
CA MET A 34 8.84 4.33 -0.46
C MET A 34 8.19 5.69 -0.69
N GLY A 35 8.61 6.33 -1.78
CA GLY A 35 7.99 7.55 -2.29
C GLY A 35 8.51 8.83 -1.65
N THR A 36 8.06 9.96 -2.21
CA THR A 36 8.45 11.32 -1.80
C THR A 36 7.29 12.10 -1.19
N GLU A 37 6.06 11.74 -1.55
CA GLU A 37 4.81 12.33 -1.04
C GLU A 37 3.77 11.22 -0.90
N ALA A 38 3.00 11.24 0.18
CA ALA A 38 1.97 10.25 0.45
C ALA A 38 0.75 10.90 1.11
N GLN A 39 -0.43 10.58 0.60
CA GLN A 39 -1.72 10.89 1.19
C GLN A 39 -2.55 9.60 1.20
N VAL A 40 -2.88 9.13 2.39
CA VAL A 40 -3.56 7.86 2.58
C VAL A 40 -4.67 8.02 3.60
N GLU A 41 -5.86 7.58 3.22
CA GLU A 41 -7.04 7.46 4.09
C GLU A 41 -7.37 5.97 4.20
N SER A 42 -6.87 5.33 5.25
CA SER A 42 -6.95 3.87 5.46
C SER A 42 -8.34 3.44 5.94
N GLN A 43 -9.36 3.69 5.12
CA GLN A 43 -10.75 3.28 5.31
C GLN A 43 -11.32 2.82 3.97
N PRO A 44 -12.31 1.92 3.92
CA PRO A 44 -12.95 1.54 2.65
C PRO A 44 -13.48 2.77 1.90
N GLY A 45 -13.12 2.88 0.62
CA GLY A 45 -13.40 4.04 -0.22
C GLY A 45 -12.45 5.23 -0.06
N GLY A 46 -11.56 5.20 0.94
CA GLY A 46 -10.56 6.24 1.20
C GLY A 46 -9.47 6.29 0.13
N LEU A 47 -8.84 7.46 0.00
CA LEU A 47 -7.80 7.72 -0.98
C LEU A 47 -6.50 6.98 -0.67
N TYR A 48 -5.90 6.37 -1.69
CA TYR A 48 -4.48 5.97 -1.70
C TYR A 48 -3.76 6.76 -2.79
N LEU A 49 -2.90 7.71 -2.41
CA LEU A 49 -2.10 8.50 -3.32
C LEU A 49 -0.65 8.55 -2.84
N VAL A 50 0.26 7.95 -3.60
CA VAL A 50 1.69 7.96 -3.28
C VAL A 50 2.51 8.34 -4.50
N ASN A 51 3.33 9.38 -4.38
CA ASN A 51 4.35 9.72 -5.37
C ASN A 51 5.56 8.79 -5.19
N VAL A 52 5.67 7.76 -6.03
CA VAL A 52 6.63 6.67 -5.85
C VAL A 52 8.05 7.09 -6.23
N THR A 53 8.22 7.98 -7.22
CA THR A 53 9.55 8.34 -7.77
C THR A 53 9.77 9.86 -7.88
N GLY A 54 8.95 10.69 -7.26
CA GLY A 54 8.96 12.15 -7.42
C GLY A 54 8.21 12.67 -8.65
N ALA A 55 8.01 11.85 -9.68
CA ALA A 55 7.31 12.22 -10.92
C ALA A 55 6.19 11.23 -11.31
N ARG A 56 6.01 10.14 -10.56
CA ARG A 56 5.06 9.07 -10.88
C ARG A 56 4.21 8.76 -9.66
N PHE A 57 2.90 8.87 -9.83
CA PHE A 57 1.93 8.71 -8.76
C PHE A 57 1.19 7.38 -8.90
N ALA A 58 1.17 6.61 -7.82
CA ALA A 58 0.21 5.53 -7.62
C ALA A 58 -1.05 6.12 -6.98
N ARG A 59 -2.19 6.06 -7.67
CA ARG A 59 -3.47 6.57 -7.19
C ARG A 59 -4.53 5.48 -7.25
N GLY A 60 -5.32 5.36 -6.20
CA GLY A 60 -6.48 4.47 -6.14
C GLY A 60 -7.34 4.75 -4.92
N SER A 61 -8.29 3.84 -4.67
CA SER A 61 -9.08 3.80 -3.45
C SER A 61 -8.99 2.42 -2.79
N PHE A 62 -9.06 2.39 -1.46
CA PHE A 62 -9.14 1.13 -0.73
C PHE A 62 -10.48 0.46 -1.00
N ARG A 63 -10.46 -0.79 -1.43
CA ARG A 63 -11.70 -1.57 -1.62
C ARG A 63 -12.15 -2.21 -0.32
N GLU A 64 -11.20 -2.67 0.47
CA GLU A 64 -11.41 -3.31 1.75
C GLU A 64 -10.30 -2.86 2.69
N VAL A 65 -10.56 -2.74 3.99
CA VAL A 65 -9.51 -2.49 4.98
C VAL A 65 -9.82 -3.36 6.18
N VAL A 66 -9.15 -4.51 6.28
CA VAL A 66 -9.19 -5.38 7.45
C VAL A 66 -7.90 -5.16 8.22
N PRO A 67 -7.94 -4.46 9.37
CA PRO A 67 -6.75 -4.12 10.12
C PRO A 67 -5.83 -5.33 10.30
N VAL A 68 -4.54 -5.16 9.97
CA VAL A 68 -3.47 -6.17 10.14
C VAL A 68 -3.53 -7.35 9.14
N HIS A 69 -4.62 -7.51 8.38
CA HIS A 69 -4.85 -8.71 7.58
C HIS A 69 -5.00 -8.46 6.08
N ARG A 70 -5.65 -7.35 5.66
CA ARG A 70 -5.99 -7.10 4.25
C ARG A 70 -6.25 -5.62 3.95
N LEU A 71 -5.91 -5.19 2.72
CA LEU A 71 -6.20 -3.89 2.11
C LEU A 71 -6.84 -4.09 0.72
#